data_AF-A0A1T4QYM5-F1
#
_entry.id   AF-A0A1T4QYM5-F1
#
_cell.length_a   1.000
_cell.length_b   1.000
_cell.length_c   1.000
_cell.angle_alpha   90.00
_cell.angle_beta   90.00
_cell.angle_gamma   90.00
#
_symmetry.space_group_name_H-M   'P 1'
#
loop_
_entity.id
_entity.type
_entity.pdbx_description
1 polymer ?
#
loop_
_entity_poly.entity_id
_entity_poly.type
_entity_poly.pdbx_seq_one_letter_code
_entity_poly.pdbx_strand_id
1 'polypeptide(L)'
;MHEKHLSVKKSDIENFNKELYKRILKIMEEKETNTYDLARKFNTSRSSLNNKLLRLNSGNGISTSSLKEISFMLDVPVYLLIAF
;
A
#
# COMPACT_ATOMS: atom_id res chain seq x y z
N MET A 1 28.34 -21.61 -15.22
CA MET A 1 27.09 -21.40 -14.44
C MET A 1 26.38 -20.22 -15.07
N HIS A 2 25.20 -20.44 -15.68
CA HIS A 2 24.42 -19.34 -16.25
C HIS A 2 23.58 -18.71 -15.13
N GLU A 3 23.93 -17.50 -14.72
CA GLU A 3 23.10 -16.70 -13.83
C GLU A 3 21.82 -16.31 -14.59
N LYS A 4 20.68 -16.90 -14.20
CA LYS A 4 19.38 -16.43 -14.66
C LYS A 4 19.12 -15.07 -14.03
N HIS A 5 19.35 -14.01 -14.78
CA HIS A 5 18.84 -12.69 -14.47
C HIS A 5 17.30 -12.79 -14.44
N LEU A 6 16.71 -12.83 -13.24
CA LEU A 6 15.26 -12.74 -13.08
C LEU A 6 14.82 -11.34 -13.52
N SER A 7 14.47 -11.22 -14.80
CA SER A 7 13.70 -10.07 -15.29
C SER A 7 12.32 -10.16 -14.66
N VAL A 8 12.12 -9.46 -13.53
CA VAL A 8 10.79 -9.24 -12.96
C VAL A 8 10.01 -8.49 -14.03
N LYS A 9 8.93 -9.10 -14.55
CA LYS A 9 8.14 -8.45 -15.59
C LYS A 9 7.45 -7.25 -14.95
N LYS A 10 7.42 -6.14 -15.67
CA LYS A 10 6.71 -4.91 -15.25
C LYS A 10 5.27 -5.21 -14.79
N SER A 11 4.60 -6.17 -15.45
CA SER A 11 3.29 -6.67 -15.08
C SER A 11 3.20 -7.23 -13.66
N ASP A 12 4.26 -7.90 -13.19
CA ASP A 12 4.27 -8.54 -11.88
C ASP A 12 4.34 -7.50 -10.77
N ILE A 13 5.11 -6.42 -10.98
CA ILE A 13 5.18 -5.27 -10.07
C ILE A 13 3.86 -4.50 -10.05
N GLU A 14 3.26 -4.25 -11.22
CA GLU A 14 1.96 -3.57 -11.31
C GLU A 14 0.85 -4.36 -10.59
N ASN A 15 0.82 -5.68 -10.78
CA ASN A 15 -0.12 -6.56 -10.11
C ASN A 15 0.11 -6.58 -8.59
N PHE A 16 1.37 -6.67 -8.15
CA PHE A 16 1.73 -6.57 -6.73
C PHE A 16 1.21 -5.27 -6.10
N ASN A 17 1.40 -4.12 -6.76
CA ASN A 17 0.93 -2.83 -6.23
C ASN A 17 -0.60 -2.75 -6.14
N LYS A 18 -1.32 -3.34 -7.10
CA LYS A 18 -2.79 -3.43 -7.08
C LYS A 18 -3.29 -4.35 -5.98
N GLU A 19 -2.64 -5.48 -5.73
CA GLU A 19 -2.99 -6.37 -4.62
C GLU A 19 -2.70 -5.72 -3.26
N LEU A 20 -1.58 -5.00 -3.14
CA LEU A 20 -1.29 -4.19 -1.97
C LEU A 20 -2.38 -3.13 -1.71
N TYR A 21 -2.87 -2.45 -2.75
CA TYR A 21 -4.02 -1.53 -2.64
C TYR A 21 -5.27 -2.22 -2.09
N LYS A 22 -5.67 -3.37 -2.68
CA LYS A 22 -6.84 -4.13 -2.22
C LYS A 22 -6.67 -4.59 -0.77
N ARG A 23 -5.47 -5.02 -0.38
CA ARG A 23 -5.17 -5.45 0.99
C ARG A 23 -5.33 -4.30 1.98
N ILE A 24 -4.82 -3.11 1.64
CA ILE A 24 -5.00 -1.90 2.46
C ILE A 24 -6.48 -1.57 2.63
N LEU A 25 -7.27 -1.60 1.54
CA LEU A 25 -8.71 -1.34 1.62
C LEU A 25 -9.45 -2.36 2.50
N LYS A 26 -9.12 -3.65 2.37
CA LYS A 26 -9.71 -4.70 3.20
C LYS A 26 -9.43 -4.49 4.69
N ILE A 27 -8.20 -4.10 5.04
CA ILE A 27 -7.85 -3.81 6.45
C ILE A 27 -8.58 -2.56 6.94
N MET A 28 -8.75 -1.54 6.09
CA MET A 28 -9.54 -0.36 6.42
C MET A 28 -11.00 -0.72 6.70
N GLU A 29 -11.59 -1.60 5.89
CA GLU A 29 -12.94 -2.13 6.08
C GLU A 29 -13.06 -2.95 7.38
N GLU A 30 -12.14 -3.89 7.62
CA GLU A 30 -12.08 -4.70 8.85
C GLU A 30 -11.95 -3.84 10.12
N LYS A 31 -11.33 -2.67 10.01
CA LYS A 31 -11.15 -1.70 11.11
C LYS A 31 -12.20 -0.58 11.13
N GLU A 32 -13.21 -0.66 10.26
CA GLU A 32 -14.28 0.33 10.14
C GLU A 32 -13.76 1.79 10.02
N THR A 33 -12.66 1.98 9.28
CA THR A 33 -12.00 3.28 9.11
C THR A 33 -11.94 3.67 7.63
N ASN A 34 -11.83 4.97 7.35
CA ASN A 34 -11.57 5.47 6.00
C ASN A 34 -10.39 6.46 5.96
N THR A 35 -10.04 6.98 4.78
CA THR A 35 -8.91 7.91 4.64
C THR A 35 -9.11 9.25 5.35
N TYR A 36 -10.35 9.68 5.55
CA TYR A 36 -10.65 10.88 6.33
C TYR A 36 -10.38 10.64 7.82
N ASP A 37 -10.82 9.50 8.36
CA ASP A 37 -10.61 9.16 9.78
C ASP A 37 -9.12 9.01 10.11
N LEU A 38 -8.38 8.30 9.25
CA LEU A 38 -6.93 8.15 9.38
C LEU A 38 -6.22 9.50 9.26
N ALA A 39 -6.60 10.33 8.28
CA ALA A 39 -6.00 11.65 8.11
C ALA A 39 -6.22 12.54 9.34
N ARG A 40 -7.44 12.52 9.89
CA ARG A 40 -7.80 13.25 11.10
C ARG A 40 -7.05 12.75 12.33
N LYS A 41 -7.01 11.43 12.56
CA LYS A 41 -6.37 10.80 13.72
C LYS A 41 -4.86 11.09 13.80
N PHE A 42 -4.19 11.10 12.65
CA PHE A 42 -2.73 11.27 12.56
C PHE A 42 -2.30 12.67 12.12
N ASN A 43 -3.22 13.64 12.10
CA ASN A 43 -2.98 15.03 11.69
C ASN A 43 -2.20 15.13 10.36
N THR A 44 -2.63 14.36 9.37
CA THR A 44 -2.02 14.33 8.03
C THR A 44 -3.01 14.79 6.97
N SER A 45 -2.51 15.07 5.77
CA SER A 45 -3.36 15.44 4.65
C SER A 45 -4.10 14.24 4.07
N ARG A 46 -5.44 14.31 4.04
CA ARG A 46 -6.29 13.34 3.34
C ARG A 46 -5.91 13.21 1.86
N SER A 47 -5.54 14.31 1.19
CA SER A 47 -5.13 14.26 -0.22
C SER A 47 -3.82 13.50 -0.39
N SER A 48 -2.88 13.63 0.55
CA SER A 48 -1.62 12.87 0.54
C SER A 48 -1.86 11.37 0.66
N LEU A 49 -2.70 10.93 1.60
CA LEU A 49 -3.06 9.52 1.76
C LEU A 49 -3.82 8.98 0.53
N ASN A 50 -4.82 9.71 0.03
CA ASN A 50 -5.55 9.33 -1.18
C ASN A 50 -4.61 9.20 -2.40
N ASN A 51 -3.64 10.11 -2.57
CA ASN A 51 -2.69 10.04 -3.67
C ASN A 51 -1.81 8.78 -3.60
N LYS A 52 -1.38 8.38 -2.40
CA LYS A 52 -0.62 7.11 -2.21
C LYS A 52 -1.47 5.91 -2.61
N LEU A 53 -2.73 5.85 -2.17
CA LEU A 53 -3.64 4.76 -2.52
C LEU A 53 -4.00 4.73 -4.01
N LEU A 54 -4.22 5.89 -4.63
CA LEU A 54 -4.48 6.00 -6.07
C LEU A 54 -3.29 5.51 -6.90
N ARG A 55 -2.05 5.82 -6.50
CA ARG A 55 -0.86 5.29 -7.17
C ARG A 55 -0.85 3.77 -7.16
N LEU A 56 -1.07 3.15 -6.00
CA LEU A 56 -1.13 1.70 -5.87
C LEU A 56 -2.25 1.08 -6.72
N ASN A 57 -3.45 1.68 -6.72
CA ASN A 57 -4.58 1.24 -7.55
C ASN A 57 -4.24 1.29 -9.06
N SER A 58 -3.47 2.29 -9.49
CA SER A 58 -2.98 2.39 -10.87
C SER A 58 -1.79 1.46 -11.17
N GLY A 59 -1.36 0.60 -10.24
CA GLY A 59 -0.20 -0.28 -10.39
C GLY A 59 1.16 0.40 -10.17
N ASN A 60 1.17 1.68 -9.77
CA ASN A 60 2.40 2.41 -9.48
C ASN A 60 2.88 2.15 -8.04
N GLY A 61 4.20 2.10 -7.87
CA GLY A 61 4.81 1.99 -6.55
C GLY A 61 4.67 3.27 -5.71
N ILE A 62 4.79 3.07 -4.40
CA ILE A 62 4.99 4.11 -3.39
C ILE A 62 6.33 3.88 -2.68
N SER A 63 6.85 4.89 -1.98
CA SER A 63 8.06 4.72 -1.19
C SER A 63 7.84 3.76 -0.01
N THR A 64 8.90 3.08 0.43
CA THR A 64 8.87 2.26 1.66
C THR A 64 8.46 3.09 2.88
N SER A 65 8.83 4.38 2.94
CA SER A 65 8.38 5.28 4.00
C SER A 65 6.86 5.49 3.99
N SER A 66 6.26 5.66 2.81
CA SER A 66 4.80 5.76 2.65
C SER A 66 4.09 4.48 3.06
N LEU A 67 4.67 3.32 2.72
CA LEU A 67 4.12 2.02 3.14
C LEU A 67 4.18 1.85 4.67
N LYS A 68 5.30 2.24 5.30
CA LYS A 68 5.45 2.23 6.76
C LYS A 68 4.45 3.17 7.44
N GLU A 69 4.27 4.37 6.90
CA GLU A 69 3.28 5.33 7.38
C GLU A 69 1.86 4.75 7.33
N ILE A 70 1.47 4.14 6.20
CA ILE A 70 0.15 3.48 6.06
C ILE A 70 0.02 2.34 7.08
N SER A 71 1.05 1.50 7.24
CA SER A 71 1.04 0.39 8.21
C SER A 71 0.86 0.89 9.65
N PHE A 72 1.52 1.99 9.99
CA PHE A 72 1.40 2.64 11.29
C PHE A 72 0.01 3.24 11.50
N MET A 73 -0.54 3.91 10.49
CA MET A 73 -1.89 4.48 10.57
C MET A 73 -2.97 3.42 10.77
N LEU A 74 -2.81 2.27 10.10
CA LEU A 74 -3.71 1.13 10.22
C LEU A 74 -3.44 0.28 11.45
N ASP A 75 -2.39 0.56 12.23
CA ASP A 75 -1.97 -0.27 13.36
C ASP A 75 -1.85 -1.75 12.97
N VAL A 76 -1.06 -2.01 11.91
CA VAL A 76 -0.72 -3.34 11.42
C VAL A 76 0.76 -3.39 11.01
N PRO A 77 1.47 -4.50 11.27
CA PRO A 77 2.82 -4.69 10.74
C PRO A 77 2.86 -4.64 9.21
N VAL A 78 3.93 -4.06 8.64
CA VAL A 78 4.12 -3.97 7.17
C VAL A 78 4.00 -5.32 6.47
N TYR A 79 4.49 -6.41 7.08
CA TYR A 79 4.42 -7.74 6.47
C TYR A 79 2.98 -8.22 6.26
N LEU A 80 2.00 -7.76 7.06
CA LEU A 80 0.58 -8.10 6.86
C LEU A 80 -0.05 -7.35 5.67
N LEU A 81 0.58 -6.26 5.21
CA LEU A 81 0.16 -5.55 4.01
C LEU A 81 0.64 -6.24 2.73
N ILE A 82 1.76 -6.95 2.79
CA ILE A 82 2.41 -7.60 1.63
C ILE A 82 2.31 -9.13 1.65
N ALA A 83 1.54 -9.70 2.58
CA ALA A 83 1.25 -11.12 2.64
C ALA A 83 0.03 -11.43 1.77
N PHE A 84 0.23 -12.17 0.68
CA PHE A 84 -0.80 -12.68 -0.24
C PHE A 84 -0.55 -14.16 -0.52
#